data_AF-V9IDC6-F1
#
_entry.id   AF-V9IDC6-F1
#
_cell.length_a   1.000
_cell.length_b   1.000
_cell.length_c   1.000
_cell.angle_alpha   90.00
_cell.angle_beta   90.00
_cell.angle_gamma   90.00
#
_symmetry.space_group_name_H-M   'P 1'
#
loop_
_entity.id
_entity.type
_entity.pdbx_description
1 polymer ?
#
loop_
_entity_poly.entity_id
_entity_poly.type
_entity_poly.pdbx_seq_one_letter_code
_entity_poly.pdbx_strand_id
1 'polypeptide(L)' 'MNWKQHRLQKIQSSGTKKFPQRSCRVCKVHGKRKDTCYMCEYCRIPLCRIKCFECYHTKEQY' A
#
# COMPACT_ATOMS: atom_id res chain seq x y z
N MET A 1 9.58 -7.47 12.72
CA MET A 1 8.96 -6.18 12.37
C MET A 1 7.86 -5.84 13.36
N ASN A 2 7.81 -4.61 13.90
CA ASN A 2 6.83 -4.21 14.91
C ASN A 2 5.52 -3.75 14.23
N TRP A 3 4.57 -4.66 14.03
CA TRP A 3 3.31 -4.41 13.30
C TRP A 3 2.49 -3.23 13.84
N LYS A 4 2.67 -2.86 15.12
CA LYS A 4 1.90 -1.79 15.77
C LYS A 4 2.09 -0.40 15.12
N GLN A 5 3.17 -0.19 14.37
CA GLN A 5 3.46 1.08 13.70
C GLN A 5 2.92 1.15 12.26
N HIS A 6 2.51 0.02 11.68
CA HIS A 6 2.09 -0.03 10.30
C HIS A 6 0.58 0.14 10.21
N ARG A 7 0.14 1.18 9.50
CA ARG A 7 -1.28 1.47 9.27
C ARG A 7 -1.53 1.85 7.83
N LEU A 8 -2.63 1.35 7.26
CA LEU A 8 -3.13 1.82 5.97
C LEU A 8 -3.78 3.20 6.15
N GLN A 9 -3.24 4.19 5.46
CA GLN A 9 -3.77 5.53 5.31
C GLN A 9 -4.22 5.74 3.87
N LYS A 10 -5.16 6.67 3.64
CA LYS A 10 -5.46 7.14 2.30
C LYS A 10 -4.32 8.01 1.79
N ILE A 11 -3.98 7.87 0.52
CA ILE A 11 -3.00 8.73 -0.14
C ILE A 11 -3.56 10.15 -0.15
N GLN A 12 -2.83 11.08 0.47
CA GLN A 12 -3.21 12.50 0.44
C GLN A 12 -3.02 13.04 -0.98
N SER A 13 -4.00 13.82 -1.43
CA SER A 13 -3.92 14.50 -2.71
C SER A 13 -3.22 15.84 -2.52
N SER A 14 -2.30 16.18 -3.43
CA SER A 14 -1.67 17.50 -3.47
C SER A 14 -2.42 18.50 -4.36
N GLY A 15 -3.65 18.20 -4.79
CA GLY A 15 -4.53 19.21 -5.41
C GLY A 15 -5.44 18.69 -6.53
N THR A 16 -4.92 17.96 -7.51
CA THR A 16 -5.66 17.74 -8.78
C THR A 16 -6.59 16.53 -8.82
N LYS A 17 -6.39 15.52 -7.96
CA LYS A 17 -7.23 14.30 -7.95
C LYS A 17 -7.91 14.12 -6.60
N LYS A 18 -9.25 14.01 -6.58
CA LYS A 18 -10.02 13.71 -5.37
C LYS A 18 -9.61 12.38 -4.71
N PHE A 19 -9.20 11.41 -5.52
CA PHE A 19 -8.71 10.10 -5.07
C PHE A 19 -7.42 9.72 -5.82
N PRO A 20 -6.25 10.15 -5.32
CA PRO A 20 -4.98 9.77 -5.93
C PRO A 20 -4.77 8.27 -5.78
N GLN A 21 -4.45 7.63 -6.90
CA GLN A 21 -4.21 6.20 -7.00
C GLN A 21 -2.73 5.96 -7.33
N ARG A 22 -2.15 4.94 -6.71
CA ARG A 22 -0.79 4.46 -7.00
C ARG A 22 -0.80 2.94 -7.18
N SER A 23 0.15 2.42 -7.95
CA SER A 23 0.27 0.98 -8.19
C SER A 23 0.66 0.24 -6.91
N CYS A 24 -0.10 -0.78 -6.51
CA CYS A 24 0.24 -1.61 -5.36
C CYS A 24 1.56 -2.37 -5.58
N ARG A 25 2.49 -2.26 -4.63
CA ARG A 25 3.81 -2.92 -4.70
C ARG A 25 3.69 -4.45 -4.79
N VAL A 26 2.91 -5.07 -3.91
CA VAL A 26 2.72 -6.53 -3.87
C VAL A 26 2.06 -7.03 -5.16
N CYS A 27 1.03 -6.34 -5.66
CA CYS A 27 0.39 -6.71 -6.92
C CYS A 27 1.38 -6.63 -8.08
N LYS A 28 2.20 -5.57 -8.14
CA LYS A 28 3.22 -5.40 -9.17
C LYS A 28 4.24 -6.55 -9.16
N VAL A 29 4.69 -6.99 -7.98
CA VAL A 29 5.60 -8.14 -7.84
C VAL A 29 4.93 -9.43 -8.36
N HIS A 30 3.62 -9.58 -8.17
CA HIS A 30 2.85 -10.73 -8.66
C HIS A 30 2.39 -10.60 -10.13
N GLY A 31 2.92 -9.63 -10.88
CA GLY A 31 2.53 -9.38 -12.28
C GLY A 31 1.12 -8.82 -12.48
N LYS A 32 0.45 -8.40 -11.40
CA LYS A 32 -0.91 -7.84 -11.42
C LYS A 32 -0.86 -6.32 -11.46
N ARG A 33 -1.53 -5.71 -12.43
CA ARG A 33 -1.76 -4.25 -12.43
C ARG A 33 -2.98 -3.94 -11.59
N LYS A 34 -2.74 -3.45 -10.36
CA LYS A 34 -3.80 -3.00 -9.46
C LYS A 34 -3.38 -1.73 -8.75
N ASP A 35 -4.18 -0.69 -8.94
CA ASP A 35 -3.97 0.57 -8.26
C ASP A 35 -4.74 0.62 -6.94
N THR A 36 -4.23 1.41 -6.01
CA THR A 36 -4.78 1.59 -4.66
C THR A 36 -4.73 3.07 -4.28
N CYS A 37 -5.78 3.52 -3.59
CA CYS A 37 -5.80 4.84 -2.95
C CYS A 37 -5.21 4.79 -1.54
N TYR A 38 -4.61 3.67 -1.13
CA TYR A 38 -4.10 3.46 0.21
C TYR A 38 -2.60 3.17 0.19
N MET A 39 -1.91 3.66 1.22
CA MET A 39 -0.50 3.41 1.46
C MET A 39 -0.26 3.11 2.93
N CYS A 40 0.79 2.34 3.24
CA CYS A 40 1.26 2.21 4.61
C CYS A 40 1.87 3.56 5.03
N GLU A 41 1.41 4.11 6.15
CA GLU A 41 1.90 5.38 6.71
C GLU A 41 3.39 5.32 7.03
N TYR A 42 3.81 4.22 7.66
CA TYR A 42 5.18 4.01 8.09
C TYR A 42 6.12 3.66 6.93
N CYS A 43 5.76 2.69 6.09
CA CYS A 43 6.60 2.28 4.96
C CYS A 43 6.54 3.26 3.78
N ARG A 44 5.52 4.12 3.73
CA ARG A 44 5.17 4.98 2.59
C ARG A 44 4.97 4.23 1.26
N ILE A 45 4.55 2.96 1.34
CA ILE A 45 4.35 2.09 0.17
C ILE A 45 2.86 1.92 -0.15
N PRO A 46 2.44 2.08 -1.42
CA PRO A 46 1.08 1.80 -1.85
C PRO A 46 0.77 0.30 -1.76
N LEU A 47 -0.25 -0.05 -0.98
CA LEU A 47 -0.69 -1.43 -0.75
C LEU A 47 -2.22 -1.51 -0.85
N CYS A 48 -2.73 -2.61 -1.39
CA CYS A 48 -4.17 -2.88 -1.33
C CYS A 48 -4.58 -3.14 0.13
N ARG A 49 -5.84 -2.80 0.44
CA ARG A 49 -6.45 -3.07 1.75
C ARG A 49 -6.35 -4.55 2.12
N ILE A 50 -6.04 -4.82 3.39
CA ILE A 50 -6.03 -6.15 4.01
C ILE A 50 -4.98 -7.07 3.35
N LYS A 51 -5.32 -7.78 2.27
CA LYS A 51 -4.47 -8.83 1.68
C LYS A 51 -3.03 -8.41 1.39
N CYS A 52 -2.84 -7.31 0.63
CA CYS A 52 -1.49 -6.88 0.25
C CYS A 52 -0.75 -6.21 1.41
N PHE A 53 -1.48 -5.50 2.28
CA PHE A 53 -0.91 -4.95 3.50
C PHE A 53 -0.38 -6.06 4.40
N GLU A 54 -1.20 -7.07 4.67
CA GLU A 54 -0.80 -8.21 5.47
C GLU A 54 0.36 -8.96 4.82
N CYS A 55 0.26 -9.33 3.54
CA CYS A 55 1.33 -10.04 2.85
C CYS A 55 2.67 -9.28 2.88
N TYR A 56 2.67 -7.95 2.74
CA TYR A 56 3.90 -7.15 2.77
C TYR A 56 4.54 -7.13 4.17
N HIS A 57 3.74 -7.24 5.23
CA HIS A 57 4.21 -7.06 6.61
C HIS A 57 4.35 -8.38 7.39
N THR A 58 3.73 -9.47 6.91
CA THR A 58 3.87 -10.82 7.48
C THR A 58 4.90 -11.66 6.76
N LYS A 59 5.20 -11.38 5.50
CA LYS A 59 6.17 -12.15 4.72
C LYS A 59 7.46 -11.34 4.60
N GLU A 60 8.58 -11.90 5.04
CA GLU A 60 9.93 -11.30 5.03
C GLU A 60 10.52 -11.03 3.62
N GLN A 61 9.75 -11.11 2.52
CA GLN A 61 10.30 -11.16 1.15
C GLN A 61 9.51 -10.36 0.08
N TYR A 62 9.35 -9.03 0.25
CA TYR A 62 8.78 -8.14 -0.79
C TYR A 62 9.49 -6.79 -0.93
#